data_AF-A0A3B9UV38-F1
#
_entry.id   AF-A0A3B9UV38-F1
#
_cell.length_a   1.000
_cell.length_b   1.000
_cell.length_c   1.000
_cell.angle_alpha   90.00
_cell.angle_beta   90.00
_cell.angle_gamma   90.00
#
_symmetry.space_group_name_H-M   'P 1'
#
loop_
_entity.id
_entity.type
_entity.pdbx_description
1 polymer ?
#
loop_
_entity_poly.entity_id
_entity_poly.type
_entity_poly.pdbx_seq_one_letter_code
_entity_poly.pdbx_strand_id
1 'polypeptide(L)' 'MSGLFGTLNTSKGAMFAQQTSINVTSHNMANAGTVGYSRQQARLVTARPITLTGPGQIGTGVTVAAIERTR' A
#
# COMPACT_ATOMS: atom_id res chain seq x y z
N MET A 1 -22.12 -1.91 -4.18
CA MET A 1 -21.19 -2.52 -3.21
C MET A 1 -20.52 -1.45 -2.34
N SER A 2 -21.32 -0.87 -1.45
CA SER A 2 -20.90 -0.18 -0.23
C SER A 2 -21.67 -0.90 0.88
N GLY A 3 -20.98 -1.60 1.76
CA GLY A 3 -21.56 -2.51 2.75
C GLY A 3 -20.46 -3.19 3.55
N LEU A 4 -20.80 -3.89 4.63
CA LEU A 4 -19.85 -4.45 5.60
C LEU A 4 -18.70 -5.24 4.95
N PHE A 5 -18.99 -6.08 3.95
CA PHE A 5 -17.93 -6.84 3.27
C PHE A 5 -17.01 -5.97 2.41
N GLY A 6 -17.50 -4.87 1.83
CA GLY A 6 -16.68 -3.93 1.08
C GLY A 6 -15.72 -3.15 1.99
N THR A 7 -16.21 -2.72 3.16
CA THR A 7 -15.37 -2.03 4.16
C THR A 7 -14.35 -2.99 4.78
N LEU A 8 -14.74 -4.22 5.14
CA LEU A 8 -13.81 -5.22 5.66
C LEU A 8 -12.71 -5.59 4.65
N ASN A 9 -13.03 -5.72 3.36
CA ASN A 9 -12.02 -5.96 2.33
C ASN A 9 -11.06 -4.78 2.18
N THR A 10 -11.58 -3.55 2.22
CA THR A 10 -10.77 -2.33 2.18
C THR A 10 -9.82 -2.27 3.38
N SER A 11 -10.32 -2.53 4.59
CA SER A 11 -9.52 -2.57 5.82
C SER A 11 -8.44 -3.66 5.76
N LYS A 12 -8.77 -4.85 5.28
CA LYS A 12 -7.81 -5.95 5.07
C LYS A 12 -6.70 -5.53 4.09
N GLY A 13 -7.06 -4.93 2.96
CA GLY A 13 -6.09 -4.44 1.98
C GLY A 13 -5.15 -3.38 2.58
N ALA A 14 -5.71 -2.44 3.36
CA ALA A 14 -4.92 -1.44 4.07
C ALA A 14 -3.96 -2.06 5.09
N MET A 15 -4.41 -3.04 5.88
CA MET A 15 -3.54 -3.74 6.85
C MET A 15 -2.36 -4.43 6.15
N PHE A 16 -2.59 -5.11 5.03
CA PHE A 16 -1.50 -5.73 4.27
C PHE A 16 -0.55 -4.71 3.66
N ALA A 17 -1.08 -3.63 3.08
CA ALA A 17 -0.25 -2.56 2.54
C ALA A 17 0.66 -1.94 3.62
N GLN A 18 0.12 -1.73 4.83
CA GLN A 18 0.89 -1.24 5.97
C GLN A 18 1.90 -2.26 6.49
N GLN A 19 1.54 -3.55 6.53
CA GLN A 19 2.48 -4.61 6.89
C GLN A 19 3.70 -4.63 5.95
N THR A 20 3.48 -4.44 4.64
CA THR A 20 4.58 -4.32 3.67
C THR A 20 5.46 -3.09 3.98
N SER A 21 4.87 -1.93 4.28
CA SER A 21 5.61 -0.72 4.66
C SER A 21 6.46 -0.92 5.92
N ILE A 22 5.93 -1.64 6.92
CA ILE A 22 6.67 -2.00 8.13
C ILE A 22 7.84 -2.91 7.78
N ASN A 23 7.64 -3.92 6.92
CA ASN A 23 8.71 -4.82 6.50
C ASN A 23 9.83 -4.08 5.77
N VAL A 24 9.50 -3.14 4.87
CA VAL A 24 10.49 -2.28 4.18
C VAL A 24 11.24 -1.41 5.19
N THR A 25 10.54 -0.87 6.19
CA THR A 25 11.16 -0.06 7.26
C THR A 25 12.13 -0.90 8.09
N SER A 26 11.73 -2.13 8.46
CA SER A 26 12.60 -3.09 9.16
C SER A 26 13.85 -3.43 8.34
N HIS A 27 13.68 -3.70 7.04
CA HIS A 27 14.80 -3.95 6.13
C HIS A 27 15.77 -2.76 6.07
N ASN A 28 15.26 -1.53 6.01
CA ASN A 28 16.09 -0.33 6.03
C ASN A 28 16.88 -0.20 7.34
N MET A 29 16.24 -0.42 8.49
CA MET A 29 16.92 -0.36 9.79
C MET A 29 18.04 -1.39 9.89
N ALA A 30 17.79 -2.63 9.43
CA ALA A 30 18.78 -3.70 9.44
C ALA A 30 20.02 -3.39 8.56
N ASN A 31 19.85 -2.61 7.50
CA ASN A 31 20.91 -2.25 6.56
C ASN A 31 21.44 -0.82 6.72
N ALA A 32 21.03 -0.11 7.77
CA ALA A 32 21.37 1.31 7.95
C ALA A 32 22.88 1.57 8.07
N GLY A 33 23.66 0.59 8.55
CA GLY A 33 25.12 0.67 8.66
C GLY A 33 25.89 0.20 7.42
N THR A 34 25.21 -0.31 6.39
CA THR A 34 25.89 -0.88 5.21
C THR A 34 26.29 0.24 4.24
N VAL A 35 27.60 0.38 4.00
CA VAL A 35 28.14 1.37 3.06
C VAL A 35 27.56 1.15 1.67
N GLY A 36 27.05 2.21 1.05
CA GLY A 36 26.42 2.15 -0.28
C GLY A 36 24.98 1.63 -0.30
N TYR A 37 24.38 1.35 0.86
CA TYR A 37 22.95 0.99 0.93
C TYR A 37 22.06 2.18 0.58
N SER A 38 21.21 2.00 -0.44
CA SER A 38 20.13 2.94 -0.76
C SER A 38 18.83 2.46 -0.13
N ARG A 39 18.30 3.28 0.77
CA ARG A 39 17.04 3.08 1.48
C ARG A 39 15.88 2.84 0.52
N GLN A 40 14.99 1.94 0.91
CA GLN A 40 13.80 1.56 0.14
C GLN A 40 12.54 2.20 0.71
N GLN A 41 11.54 2.46 -0.13
CA GLN A 41 10.25 3.02 0.26
C GLN A 41 9.13 2.27 -0.46
N ALA A 42 8.12 1.82 0.29
CA ALA A 42 6.91 1.26 -0.28
C ALA A 42 6.04 2.39 -0.87
N ARG A 43 5.77 2.34 -2.18
CA ARG A 43 4.91 3.30 -2.86
C ARG A 43 3.45 2.85 -2.77
N LEU A 44 2.69 3.50 -1.91
CA LEU A 44 1.25 3.27 -1.76
C LEU A 44 0.48 4.04 -2.84
N VAL A 45 -0.48 3.36 -3.47
CA VAL A 45 -1.39 3.95 -4.47
C VAL A 45 -2.82 3.52 -4.21
N THR A 46 -3.78 4.32 -4.65
CA THR A 46 -5.20 3.96 -4.59
C THR A 46 -5.45 2.69 -5.40
N ALA A 47 -6.13 1.73 -4.81
CA ALA A 47 -6.58 0.54 -5.50
C ALA A 47 -7.62 0.91 -6.57
N ARG A 48 -7.75 0.07 -7.59
CA ARG A 48 -8.64 0.32 -8.73
C ARG A 48 -10.09 0.49 -8.25
N PRO A 49 -10.73 1.64 -8.49
CA PRO A 49 -12.09 1.87 -8.01
C PRO A 49 -13.11 1.03 -8.78
N ILE A 50 -14.26 0.77 -8.16
CA ILE A 50 -15.42 0.18 -8.82
C ILE A 50 -16.22 1.32 -9.45
N THR A 51 -16.45 1.23 -10.76
CA THR A 51 -17.30 2.18 -11.48
C THR A 51 -18.74 1.68 -11.45
N LEU A 52 -19.68 2.53 -11.05
CA LEU A 52 -21.11 2.22 -11.05
C LEU A 52 -21.74 2.66 -12.38
N THR A 53 -22.87 2.07 -12.73
CA THR A 53 -23.70 2.55 -13.84
C THR A 53 -24.33 3.90 -13.43
N GLY A 54 -23.81 5.01 -13.95
CA GLY A 54 -24.18 6.37 -13.57
C GLY A 54 -22.99 7.19 -13.04
N PRO A 55 -23.19 8.47 -12.67
CA PRO A 55 -22.10 9.29 -12.15
C PRO A 55 -21.62 8.78 -10.78
N GLY A 56 -20.32 8.44 -10.69
CA GLY A 56 -19.65 8.13 -9.43
C GLY A 56 -18.71 6.92 -9.47
N GLN A 57 -17.80 6.85 -8.50
CA GLN A 57 -16.89 5.73 -8.28
C GLN A 57 -16.87 5.34 -6.81
N ILE A 58 -16.77 4.04 -6.53
CA ILE A 58 -16.54 3.52 -5.18
C ILE A 58 -15.07 3.18 -5.04
N GLY A 59 -14.39 3.81 -4.07
CA GLY A 59 -13.02 3.48 -3.73
C GLY A 59 -12.89 2.09 -3.10
N THR A 60 -11.83 1.36 -3.47
CA THR A 60 -11.56 -0.01 -2.99
C THR A 60 -10.34 -0.09 -2.08
N GLY A 61 -9.82 1.06 -1.63
CA GLY A 61 -8.71 1.15 -0.69
C GLY A 61 -7.37 1.49 -1.32
N VAL A 62 -6.31 0.90 -0.76
CA VAL A 62 -4.91 1.19 -1.08
C VAL A 62 -4.14 -0.11 -1.33
N THR A 63 -3.14 -0.05 -2.20
CA THR A 63 -2.22 -1.15 -2.47
C THR A 63 -0.78 -0.64 -2.62
N VAL A 64 0.21 -1.53 -2.52
CA VAL A 64 1.61 -1.21 -2.78
C VAL A 64 1.88 -1.39 -4.27
N ALA A 65 2.21 -0.30 -4.97
CA ALA A 65 2.55 -0.34 -6.39
C ALA A 65 3.95 -0.88 -6.65
N ALA A 66 4.91 -0.46 -5.82
CA ALA A 66 6.32 -0.81 -5.95
C ALA A 66 7.06 -0.56 -4.64
N ILE A 67 8.24 -1.16 -4.50
CA ILE A 67 9.24 -0.78 -3.50
C ILE A 67 10.34 -0.06 -4.26
N GLU A 68 10.43 1.26 -4.08
CA GLU A 68 11.34 2.13 -4.81
C GLU A 68 12.54 2.49 -3.94
N ARG A 69 13.71 2.70 -4.56
CA ARG A 69 14.91 3.14 -3.84
C ARG A 69 14.98 4.66 -3.82
N THR A 70 15.17 5.24 -2.64
CA THR A 70 15.47 6.67 -2.51
C THR A 70 16.97 6.84 -2.79
N ARG A 71 17.24 7.37 -3.99
CA ARG A 71 18.57 7.81 -4.41
C ARG A 71 18.87 9.22 -3.89
#